data_AF-A0A6J4KJW2-F1
#
_entry.id   AF-A0A6J4KJW2-F1
#
_cell.length_a   1.000
_cell.length_b   1.000
_cell.length_c   1.000
_cell.angle_alpha   90.00
_cell.angle_beta   90.00
_cell.angle_gamma   90.00
#
_symmetry.space_group_name_H-M   'P 1'
#
loop_
_entity.id
_entity.type
_entity.pdbx_description
1 polymer ?
#
loop_
_entity_poly.entity_id
_entity_poly.type
_entity_poly.pdbx_seq_one_letter_code
_entity_poly.pdbx_strand_id
1 'polypeptide(L)' 'MLYGVLRPHVRVARAGRGLAHGAAFSLVVDEGAVPLLGFAPGPGALPWQTHARGFVGHLVFGLATEAALEVLAPVQL' A
#
# COMPACT_ATOMS: atom_id res chain seq x y z
N MET A 1 4.41 2.60 9.48
CA MET A 1 5.62 2.72 10.33
C MET A 1 6.81 1.99 9.72
N LEU A 2 6.73 0.67 9.45
CA LEU A 2 7.85 -0.08 8.86
C LEU A 2 8.30 0.41 7.46
N TYR A 3 7.35 0.70 6.56
CA TYR A 3 7.67 1.20 5.22
C TYR A 3 8.51 2.49 5.23
N GLY A 4 8.16 3.45 6.10
CA GLY A 4 8.88 4.71 6.22
C GLY A 4 10.34 4.56 6.65
N VAL A 5 10.65 3.51 7.41
CA VAL A 5 12.01 3.16 7.86
C VAL A 5 12.80 2.49 6.73
N LEU A 6 12.17 1.58 5.99
CA LEU A 6 12.87 0.77 4.97
C LEU A 6 13.03 1.47 3.62
N ARG A 7 12.13 2.40 3.26
CA ARG A 7 12.13 3.07 1.95
C ARG A 7 13.45 3.74 1.52
N PRO A 8 14.29 4.32 2.41
CA PRO A 8 15.54 4.96 1.97
C PRO A 8 16.58 3.96 1.45
N HIS A 9 16.46 2.68 1.82
CA HIS A 9 17.39 1.63 1.42
C HIS A 9 17.02 0.97 0.07
N VAL A 10 15.90 1.37 -0.54
CA VAL A 10 15.38 0.77 -1.77
C VAL A 10 15.72 1.66 -2.97
N ARG A 11 16.53 1.12 -3.90
CA ARG A 11 16.94 1.79 -5.14
C ARG A 11 15.90 1.61 -6.26
N VAL A 12 14.72 2.18 -6.07
CA VAL A 12 13.64 2.23 -7.07
C VAL A 12 13.14 3.68 -7.17
N ALA A 13 12.61 4.07 -8.33
CA ALA A 13 11.95 5.35 -8.51
C ALA A 13 10.87 5.55 -7.43
N ARG A 14 10.74 6.78 -6.92
CA ARG A 14 9.86 7.16 -5.81
C ARG A 14 8.43 6.67 -5.98
N ALA A 15 7.82 6.98 -7.13
CA ALA A 15 6.49 6.52 -7.49
C ALA A 15 6.39 4.98 -7.47
N GLY A 16 7.43 4.28 -7.91
CA GLY A 16 7.51 2.82 -7.85
C GLY A 16 7.49 2.26 -6.42
N ARG A 17 8.14 2.95 -5.46
CA ARG A 17 8.10 2.54 -4.04
C ARG A 17 6.69 2.70 -3.45
N GLY A 18 6.04 3.84 -3.70
CA GLY A 18 4.68 4.10 -3.25
C GLY A 18 3.67 3.12 -3.83
N LEU A 19 3.74 2.85 -5.15
CA LEU A 19 2.90 1.86 -5.82
C LEU A 19 3.12 0.45 -5.27
N ALA A 20 4.38 0.02 -5.09
CA ALA A 20 4.70 -1.28 -4.54
C ALA A 20 4.18 -1.43 -3.11
N HIS A 21 4.30 -0.38 -2.29
CA HIS A 21 3.75 -0.38 -0.93
C HIS A 21 2.22 -0.50 -0.93
N GLY A 22 1.53 0.31 -1.73
CA GLY A 22 0.07 0.27 -1.84
C GLY A 22 -0.44 -1.10 -2.31
N ALA A 23 0.18 -1.64 -3.36
CA ALA A 23 -0.17 -2.96 -3.89
C ALA A 23 0.07 -4.08 -2.86
N ALA A 24 1.24 -4.08 -2.21
CA ALA A 24 1.56 -5.06 -1.17
C ALA A 24 0.59 -4.97 0.00
N PHE A 25 0.22 -3.75 0.42
CA PHE A 25 -0.74 -3.56 1.51
C PHE A 25 -2.11 -4.12 1.16
N SER A 26 -2.65 -3.80 -0.02
CA SER A 26 -3.95 -4.32 -0.45
C SER A 26 -3.97 -5.85 -0.50
N LEU A 27 -2.95 -6.48 -1.08
CA LEU A 27 -2.89 -7.95 -1.19
C LEU A 27 -2.71 -8.63 0.17
N VAL A 28 -1.84 -8.11 1.03
CA VAL A 28 -1.54 -8.75 2.32
C VAL A 28 -2.64 -8.49 3.34
N VAL A 29 -3.19 -7.28 3.38
CA VAL A 29 -4.15 -6.86 4.40
C VAL A 29 -5.57 -7.14 3.95
N ASP A 30 -6.01 -6.56 2.83
CA ASP A 30 -7.42 -6.64 2.42
C ASP A 30 -7.80 -8.02 1.92
N GLU A 31 -6.91 -8.68 1.17
CA GLU A 31 -7.20 -10.02 0.60
C GLU A 31 -6.70 -11.17 1.49
N GLY A 32 -5.80 -10.87 2.44
CA GLY A 32 -5.16 -11.85 3.32
C GLY A 32 -5.61 -11.71 4.77
N ALA A 33 -4.99 -10.81 5.51
CA ALA A 33 -5.13 -10.72 6.96
C ALA A 33 -6.57 -10.43 7.41
N VAL A 34 -7.26 -9.47 6.80
CA VAL A 34 -8.61 -9.05 7.20
C VAL A 34 -9.62 -10.20 7.00
N PRO A 35 -9.66 -10.90 5.84
CA PRO A 35 -10.50 -12.08 5.68
C PRO A 35 -10.12 -13.24 6.58
N LEU A 36 -8.82 -13.54 6.74
CA LEU A 36 -8.35 -14.63 7.60
C LEU A 36 -8.74 -14.44 9.07
N LEU A 37 -8.85 -13.19 9.52
CA LEU A 37 -9.29 -12.84 10.87
C LEU A 37 -10.82 -12.73 11.00
N GLY A 38 -11.57 -12.90 9.90
CA GLY A 38 -13.03 -12.84 9.90
C GLY A 38 -13.62 -11.43 9.98
N PHE A 39 -12.82 -10.39 9.74
CA PHE A 39 -13.29 -9.00 9.76
C PHE A 39 -13.93 -8.55 8.44
N ALA A 40 -13.73 -9.29 7.36
CA ALA A 40 -14.42 -9.08 6.09
C ALA A 40 -14.67 -10.43 5.37
N PRO A 41 -15.60 -10.46 4.40
CA PRO A 41 -15.77 -11.61 3.52
C PRO A 41 -14.48 -11.94 2.75
N GLY A 42 -14.28 -13.22 2.42
CA GLY A 42 -13.13 -13.66 1.63
C GLY A 42 -13.11 -13.17 0.19
N PRO A 43 -11.96 -13.29 -0.51
CA PRO A 43 -11.77 -12.79 -1.89
C PRO A 43 -12.74 -13.38 -2.92
N GLY A 44 -13.30 -14.57 -2.66
CA GLY A 44 -14.30 -15.19 -3.53
C GLY A 44 -15.75 -14.76 -3.25
N ALA A 45 -15.99 -13.97 -2.21
CA ALA A 45 -17.35 -13.63 -1.75
C ALA A 45 -17.86 -12.30 -2.32
N LEU A 46 -16.99 -11.48 -2.91
CA LEU A 46 -17.34 -10.17 -3.46
C LEU A 46 -17.08 -10.13 -4.98
N PRO A 47 -17.79 -9.27 -5.74
CA PRO A 47 -17.49 -9.08 -7.15
C PRO A 47 -16.07 -8.57 -7.36
N TRP A 48 -15.38 -9.05 -8.40
CA TRP A 48 -13.99 -8.66 -8.72
C TRP A 48 -13.81 -7.14 -8.85
N GLN A 49 -14.85 -6.40 -9.25
CA GLN A 49 -14.83 -4.93 -9.33
C GLN A 49 -14.62 -4.27 -7.96
N THR A 50 -15.07 -4.91 -6.88
CA THR A 50 -14.86 -4.43 -5.51
C THR A 50 -13.38 -4.48 -5.16
N HIS A 51 -12.72 -5.60 -5.47
CA HIS A 51 -11.28 -5.78 -5.29
C HIS A 51 -10.49 -4.81 -6.17
N ALA A 52 -10.86 -4.67 -7.45
CA ALA A 52 -10.18 -3.74 -8.37
C ALA A 52 -10.27 -2.28 -7.90
N ARG A 53 -11.44 -1.83 -7.45
CA ARG A 53 -11.62 -0.48 -6.90
C ARG A 53 -10.80 -0.28 -5.62
N GLY A 54 -10.83 -1.24 -4.71
CA GLY A 54 -10.03 -1.21 -3.48
C GLY A 54 -8.53 -1.18 -3.75
N PHE A 55 -8.07 -1.98 -4.70
CA PHE A 55 -6.68 -2.04 -5.14
C PHE A 55 -6.20 -0.72 -5.73
N VAL A 56 -6.97 -0.11 -6.64
CA VAL A 56 -6.66 1.22 -7.19
C VAL A 56 -6.61 2.27 -6.08
N GLY A 57 -7.55 2.23 -5.13
CA GLY A 57 -7.52 3.10 -3.95
C GLY A 57 -6.22 2.96 -3.16
N HIS A 58 -5.73 1.74 -2.98
CA HIS A 58 -4.47 1.47 -2.30
C HIS A 58 -3.23 1.92 -3.08
N LEU A 59 -3.25 1.87 -4.41
CA LEU A 59 -2.18 2.46 -5.23
C LEU A 59 -2.09 3.97 -5.01
N VAL A 60 -3.23 4.66 -5.02
CA VAL A 60 -3.29 6.10 -4.73
C VAL A 60 -2.84 6.40 -3.31
N PHE A 61 -3.29 5.60 -2.34
CA PHE A 61 -2.84 5.71 -0.95
C PHE A 61 -1.33 5.52 -0.80
N GLY A 62 -0.74 4.54 -1.50
CA GLY A 62 0.69 4.29 -1.48
C GLY A 62 1.51 5.45 -2.07
N LEU A 63 1.05 6.02 -3.18
CA LEU A 63 1.63 7.24 -3.77
C LEU A 63 1.53 8.44 -2.81
N ALA A 64 0.36 8.66 -2.22
CA ALA A 64 0.14 9.75 -1.26
C ALA A 64 1.03 9.59 -0.01
N THR A 65 1.18 8.35 0.47
CA THR A 65 2.07 8.02 1.59
C THR A 65 3.52 8.35 1.25
N GLU A 66 4.00 7.96 0.07
CA GLU A 66 5.37 8.27 -0.35
C GLU A 66 5.60 9.78 -0.46
N ALA A 67 4.65 10.50 -1.07
CA ALA A 67 4.72 11.95 -1.19
C ALA A 67 4.74 12.64 0.20
N ALA A 68 3.89 12.22 1.13
CA ALA A 68 3.86 12.75 2.49
C ALA A 68 5.19 12.48 3.22
N LEU A 69 5.75 11.28 3.08
CA LEU A 69 7.04 10.93 3.69
C LEU A 69 8.22 11.68 3.07
N GLU A 70 8.11 12.13 1.82
CA GLU A 70 9.10 13.03 1.21
C GLU A 70 9.03 14.43 1.79
N VAL A 71 7.82 14.99 1.94
CA VAL A 71 7.62 16.30 2.56
C VAL A 71 8.14 16.32 4.00
N LEU A 72 7.96 15.20 4.72
CA LEU A 72 8.37 15.06 6.12
C LEU A 72 9.83 14.61 6.29
N ALA A 73 10.51 14.19 5.23
CA ALA A 73 11.91 13.78 5.34
C ALA A 73 12.78 15.00 5.65
N PRO A 74 13.71 14.91 6.63
CA PRO A 74 14.66 15.98 6.86
C PRO A 74 15.47 16.27 5.59
N VAL A 75 15.73 17.55 5.31
CA VAL A 75 16.63 17.96 4.23
C VAL A 75 17.99 17.34 4.50
N GLN A 76 18.39 16.37 3.70
CA GLN A 76 19.73 15.81 3.73
C GLN A 76 20.63 16.81 2.99
N LEU A 77 21.29 17.70 3.76
CA LEU A 77 22.43 18.51 3.29
C LEU A 77 23.67 17.63 3.09
#